data_AF-A0A2G6LS26-F1
#
_entry.id   AF-A0A2G6LS26-F1
#
_cell.length_a   1.000
_cell.length_b   1.000
_cell.length_c   1.000
_cell.angle_alpha   90.00
_cell.angle_beta   90.00
_cell.angle_gamma   90.00
#
_symmetry.space_group_name_H-M   'P 1'
#
loop_
_entity.id
_entity.type
_entity.pdbx_description
1 polymer ?
#
loop_
_entity_poly.entity_id
_entity_poly.type
_entity_poly.pdbx_seq_one_letter_code
_entity_poly.pdbx_strand_id
1 'polypeptide(L)'
;MKAYYYLFYKLHNFWERASIPTFLSEFKASVSIIALKIWLIITVTNYYNIFIDRTFNLNKNVFLLIGFCIVAINVKLFTFSDDWKMYNQKFSQQSVKKNRIGGVTVWSIIICIIINLIYSYYLMSTIDWNQYRQ
;
A
#
# COMPACT_ATOMS: atom_id res chain seq x y z
N MET A 1 12.82 -1.93 8.09
CA MET A 1 11.81 -2.44 9.06
C MET A 1 11.13 -1.32 9.87
N LYS A 2 11.84 -0.43 10.58
CA LYS A 2 11.21 0.61 11.44
C LYS A 2 10.19 1.53 10.73
N ALA A 3 10.46 1.98 9.50
CA ALA A 3 9.52 2.80 8.72
C ALA A 3 8.23 2.07 8.34
N TYR A 4 8.32 0.76 8.08
CA TYR A 4 7.17 -0.08 7.74
C TYR A 4 6.22 -0.27 8.93
N TYR A 5 6.78 -0.52 10.12
CA TYR A 5 6.00 -0.55 11.36
C TYR A 5 5.42 0.82 11.71
N TYR A 6 6.09 1.93 11.35
CA TYR A 6 5.56 3.27 11.55
C TYR A 6 4.38 3.58 10.61
N LEU A 7 4.45 3.14 9.34
CA LEU A 7 3.32 3.19 8.42
C LEU A 7 2.12 2.41 8.98
N PHE A 8 2.36 1.18 9.45
CA PHE A 8 1.33 0.36 10.09
C PHE A 8 0.73 1.05 11.31
N TYR A 9 1.57 1.60 12.21
CA TYR A 9 1.14 2.37 13.37
C TYR A 9 0.19 3.52 13.02
N LYS A 10 0.53 4.29 11.98
CA LYS A 10 -0.32 5.41 11.54
C LYS A 10 -1.66 4.95 10.97
N LEU A 11 -1.65 3.90 10.16
CA LEU A 11 -2.87 3.32 9.61
C LEU A 11 -3.74 2.68 10.71
N HIS A 12 -3.12 2.00 11.67
CA HIS A 12 -3.79 1.43 12.83
C HIS A 12 -4.54 2.50 13.62
N ASN A 13 -3.83 3.57 14.03
CA ASN A 13 -4.45 4.67 14.78
C ASN A 13 -5.48 5.44 13.96
N PHE A 14 -5.34 5.48 12.64
CA PHE A 14 -6.36 6.02 11.77
C PHE A 14 -7.64 5.17 11.84
N TRP A 15 -7.52 3.85 11.72
CA TRP A 15 -8.66 2.94 11.77
C TRP A 15 -9.33 2.88 13.14
N GLU A 16 -8.56 3.02 14.24
CA GLU A 16 -9.12 3.17 15.60
C GLU A 16 -10.01 4.41 15.73
N ARG A 17 -9.69 5.49 15.01
CA ARG A 17 -10.47 6.75 15.04
C ARG A 17 -11.59 6.78 14.02
N ALA A 18 -11.37 6.18 12.85
CA ALA A 18 -12.25 6.26 11.70
C ALA A 18 -13.39 5.23 11.74
N SER A 19 -13.28 4.17 12.55
CA SER A 19 -14.25 3.07 12.55
C SER A 19 -14.71 2.71 13.96
N ILE A 20 -16.02 2.70 14.17
CA ILE A 20 -16.70 2.18 15.37
C ILE A 20 -17.53 0.96 14.93
N PRO A 21 -17.40 -0.22 15.56
CA PRO A 21 -16.52 -0.54 16.68
C PRO A 21 -15.03 -0.64 16.28
N THR A 22 -14.14 -0.38 17.24
CA THR A 22 -12.67 -0.40 17.07
C THR A 22 -12.09 -1.78 16.77
N PHE A 23 -12.94 -2.82 16.79
CA PHE A 23 -12.59 -4.18 16.43
C PHE A 23 -11.98 -4.23 15.01
N LEU A 24 -10.92 -5.02 14.84
CA LEU A 24 -10.19 -5.25 13.58
C LEU A 24 -9.40 -4.05 13.02
N SER A 25 -9.08 -3.03 13.82
CA SER A 25 -8.21 -1.92 13.37
C SER A 25 -6.85 -2.42 12.85
N GLU A 26 -6.30 -3.45 13.50
CA GLU A 26 -5.10 -4.18 13.05
C GLU A 26 -5.27 -4.80 11.65
N PHE A 27 -6.37 -5.51 11.44
CA PHE A 27 -6.67 -6.13 10.15
C PHE A 27 -6.86 -5.08 9.06
N LYS A 28 -7.62 -4.00 9.34
CA LYS A 28 -7.85 -2.89 8.40
C LYS A 28 -6.53 -2.18 8.03
N ALA A 29 -5.64 -1.98 8.99
CA ALA A 29 -4.32 -1.41 8.75
C ALA A 29 -3.44 -2.34 7.88
N SER A 30 -3.46 -3.65 8.16
CA SER A 30 -2.75 -4.65 7.36
C SER A 30 -3.26 -4.68 5.91
N VAL A 31 -4.58 -4.71 5.72
CA VAL A 31 -5.22 -4.64 4.39
C VAL A 31 -4.88 -3.35 3.66
N SER A 32 -4.83 -2.22 4.37
CA SER A 32 -4.43 -0.93 3.78
C SER A 32 -3.00 -0.98 3.22
N ILE A 33 -2.06 -1.60 3.93
CA ILE A 33 -0.68 -1.79 3.43
C ILE A 33 -0.65 -2.71 2.20
N ILE A 34 -1.45 -3.79 2.21
CA ILE A 34 -1.57 -4.68 1.05
C ILE A 34 -2.09 -3.90 -0.17
N ALA A 35 -3.14 -3.09 0.00
CA ALA A 35 -3.69 -2.25 -1.06
C ALA A 35 -2.65 -1.28 -1.64
N LEU A 36 -1.90 -0.58 -0.78
CA LEU A 36 -0.83 0.33 -1.23
C LEU A 36 0.24 -0.38 -2.05
N LYS A 37 0.63 -1.61 -1.67
CA LYS A 37 1.60 -2.42 -2.44
C LYS A 37 1.02 -2.86 -3.79
N ILE A 38 -0.23 -3.29 -3.83
CA ILE A 38 -0.90 -3.69 -5.07
C ILE A 38 -1.00 -2.50 -6.03
N TRP A 39 -1.37 -1.32 -5.52
CA TRP A 39 -1.43 -0.09 -6.32
C TRP A 39 -0.08 0.27 -6.94
N LEU A 40 1.02 0.12 -6.20
CA LEU A 40 2.37 0.33 -6.75
C LEU A 40 2.72 -0.67 -7.86
N ILE A 41 2.30 -1.94 -7.75
CA ILE A 41 2.51 -2.92 -8.82
C ILE A 41 1.70 -2.57 -10.06
N ILE A 42 0.45 -2.16 -9.87
CA ILE A 42 -0.44 -1.73 -10.95
C ILE A 42 0.17 -0.51 -11.66
N THR A 43 0.62 0.51 -10.92
CA THR A 43 1.22 1.71 -11.54
C THR A 43 2.47 1.39 -12.34
N VAL A 44 3.36 0.55 -11.80
CA VAL A 44 4.56 0.11 -12.51
C VAL A 44 4.19 -0.67 -13.78
N THR A 45 3.21 -1.56 -13.70
CA THR A 45 2.74 -2.34 -14.86
C THR A 45 2.12 -1.42 -15.92
N ASN A 46 1.29 -0.46 -15.51
CA ASN A 46 0.71 0.52 -16.43
C ASN A 46 1.80 1.34 -17.14
N TYR A 47 2.80 1.85 -16.41
CA TYR A 47 3.89 2.61 -17.02
C TYR A 47 4.76 1.76 -17.94
N TYR A 48 5.02 0.50 -17.59
CA TYR A 48 5.71 -0.42 -18.47
C TYR A 48 4.93 -0.59 -19.78
N ASN A 49 3.61 -0.76 -19.69
CA ASN A 49 2.75 -0.90 -20.88
C ASN A 49 2.70 0.36 -21.73
N ILE A 50 2.68 1.54 -21.11
CA ILE A 50 2.58 2.81 -21.80
C ILE A 50 3.88 3.16 -22.53
N PHE A 51 5.02 2.99 -21.87
CA PHE A 51 6.31 3.54 -22.32
C PHE A 51 7.25 2.51 -22.94
N ILE A 52 7.12 1.22 -22.64
CA ILE A 52 8.08 0.19 -23.04
C ILE A 52 7.45 -0.81 -24.00
N ASP A 53 6.39 -1.50 -23.58
CA ASP A 53 5.75 -2.54 -24.39
C ASP A 53 4.23 -2.54 -24.23
N ARG A 54 3.54 -2.00 -25.22
CA ARG A 54 2.06 -1.88 -25.25
C ARG A 54 1.34 -3.21 -25.42
N THR A 55 2.05 -4.26 -25.83
CA THR A 55 1.50 -5.62 -25.96
C THR A 55 1.73 -6.46 -24.72
N PHE A 56 2.52 -5.95 -23.76
CA PHE A 56 2.78 -6.65 -22.51
C PHE A 56 1.48 -6.88 -21.72
N ASN A 57 1.22 -8.15 -21.47
CA ASN A 57 0.14 -8.58 -20.61
C ASN A 57 0.73 -9.38 -19.45
N LEU A 58 0.65 -8.82 -18.24
CA LEU A 58 1.11 -9.49 -17.05
C LEU A 58 0.28 -10.76 -16.85
N ASN A 59 0.94 -11.92 -16.93
CA ASN A 59 0.28 -13.21 -16.77
C ASN A 59 -0.51 -13.25 -15.45
N LYS A 60 -1.80 -13.60 -15.53
CA LYS A 60 -2.71 -13.66 -14.38
C LYS A 60 -2.16 -14.50 -13.22
N ASN A 61 -1.54 -15.64 -13.52
CA ASN A 61 -0.97 -16.52 -12.50
C ASN A 61 0.24 -15.88 -11.82
N VAL A 62 1.05 -15.14 -12.57
CA VAL A 62 2.19 -14.38 -12.01
C VAL A 62 1.67 -13.25 -11.12
N PHE A 63 0.66 -12.50 -11.56
CA PHE A 63 0.04 -11.46 -10.74
C PHE A 63 -0.55 -12.03 -9.44
N LEU A 64 -1.26 -13.16 -9.51
CA LEU A 64 -1.80 -13.86 -8.34
C LEU A 64 -0.69 -14.36 -7.40
N LEU A 65 0.41 -14.89 -7.95
CA LEU A 65 1.57 -15.31 -7.15
C LEU A 65 2.19 -14.13 -6.40
N ILE A 66 2.39 -12.98 -7.06
CA ILE A 66 2.90 -11.76 -6.43
C ILE A 66 1.94 -11.31 -5.32
N GLY A 67 0.63 -11.29 -5.58
CA GLY A 67 -0.39 -10.98 -4.60
C GLY A 67 -0.33 -11.91 -3.39
N PHE A 68 -0.22 -13.22 -3.61
CA PHE A 68 -0.07 -14.22 -2.56
C PHE A 68 1.19 -14.00 -1.73
N CYS A 69 2.34 -13.74 -2.36
CA CYS A 69 3.57 -13.41 -1.64
C CYS A 69 3.42 -12.16 -0.77
N ILE A 70 2.75 -11.11 -1.27
CA ILE A 70 2.48 -9.88 -0.50
C ILE A 70 1.62 -10.18 0.72
N VAL A 71 0.57 -10.97 0.56
CA VAL A 71 -0.31 -11.37 1.66
C VAL A 71 0.46 -12.20 2.68
N ALA A 72 1.19 -13.23 2.24
CA ALA A 72 1.98 -14.10 3.11
C ALA A 72 3.01 -13.32 3.94
N ILE A 73 3.73 -12.37 3.32
CA ILE A 73 4.68 -11.49 4.02
C ILE A 73 3.96 -10.60 5.04
N ASN A 74 2.80 -10.04 4.69
CA ASN A 74 2.04 -9.19 5.61
C ASN A 74 1.53 -9.99 6.82
N VAL A 75 0.96 -11.18 6.60
CA VAL A 75 0.49 -12.07 7.67
C VAL A 75 1.65 -12.48 8.57
N LYS A 76 2.82 -12.82 8.02
CA LYS A 76 4.01 -13.13 8.82
C LYS A 76 4.41 -11.97 9.73
N LEU A 77 4.35 -10.73 9.25
CA LEU A 77 4.82 -9.55 9.99
C LEU A 77 3.81 -9.01 11.02
N PHE A 78 2.51 -9.17 10.78
CA PHE A 78 1.47 -8.54 11.59
C PHE A 78 0.56 -9.52 12.33
N THR A 79 0.50 -10.78 11.91
CA THR A 79 -0.31 -11.83 12.56
C THR A 79 0.56 -12.77 13.39
N PHE A 80 1.67 -13.24 12.84
CA PHE A 80 2.54 -14.21 13.52
C PHE A 80 3.67 -13.59 14.35
N SER A 81 3.96 -12.30 14.16
CA SER A 81 4.96 -11.58 14.95
C SER A 81 4.27 -10.56 15.86
N ASP A 82 4.66 -10.54 17.13
CA ASP A 82 4.26 -9.50 18.10
C ASP A 82 5.13 -8.23 18.02
N ASP A 83 6.10 -8.18 17.09
CA ASP A 83 7.00 -7.02 16.93
C ASP A 83 6.22 -5.73 16.72
N TRP A 84 5.10 -5.80 15.99
CA TRP A 84 4.28 -4.62 15.72
C TRP A 84 3.71 -4.02 17.02
N LYS A 85 3.37 -4.82 18.03
CA LYS A 85 2.88 -4.34 19.34
C LYS A 85 3.97 -3.58 20.08
N MET A 86 5.19 -4.14 20.10
CA MET A 86 6.36 -3.47 20.67
C MET A 86 6.63 -2.13 19.97
N TYR A 87 6.57 -2.10 18.64
CA TYR A 87 6.75 -0.85 17.89
C TYR A 87 5.62 0.15 18.13
N ASN A 88 4.37 -0.31 18.24
CA ASN A 88 3.22 0.53 18.54
C ASN A 88 3.41 1.27 19.89
N GLN A 89 3.82 0.54 20.94
CA GLN A 89 4.14 1.12 22.25
C GLN A 89 5.33 2.10 22.18
N LYS A 90 6.37 1.77 21.40
CA LYS A 90 7.53 2.67 21.22
C LYS A 90 7.15 3.96 20.48
N PHE A 91 6.23 3.88 19.52
CA PHE A 91 5.80 5.04 18.74
C PHE A 91 4.79 5.91 19.49
N SER A 92 3.96 5.33 20.36
CA SER A 92 3.03 6.09 21.21
C SER A 92 3.74 6.98 22.23
N GLN A 93 4.95 6.59 22.68
CA GLN A 93 5.77 7.35 23.61
C GLN A 93 6.59 8.48 22.95
N GLN A 94 6.49 8.68 21.63
CA GLN A 94 7.24 9.74 20.95
C GLN A 94 6.64 11.13 21.21
N SER A 95 7.52 12.15 21.20
CA SER A 95 7.09 13.54 21.36
C SER A 95 6.08 13.97 20.29
N VAL A 96 5.11 14.80 20.69
CA VAL A 96 4.01 15.26 19.82
C VAL A 96 4.54 15.88 18.52
N LYS A 97 5.63 16.65 18.59
CA LYS A 97 6.29 17.27 17.42
C LYS A 97 6.77 16.21 16.42
N LYS A 98 7.46 15.16 16.89
CA LYS A 98 7.99 14.08 16.06
C LYS A 98 6.87 13.26 15.42
N ASN A 99 5.83 12.97 16.21
CA ASN A 99 4.66 12.23 15.75
C ASN A 99 3.89 13.00 14.67
N ARG A 100 3.81 14.34 14.76
CA ARG A 100 3.16 15.20 13.76
C ARG A 100 3.93 15.21 12.45
N ILE A 101 5.24 15.46 12.47
CA ILE A 101 6.09 15.47 11.27
C ILE A 101 6.01 14.12 10.55
N GLY A 102 6.24 13.01 11.26
CA GLY A 102 6.16 11.70 10.63
C GLY A 102 4.75 11.35 10.15
N GLY A 103 3.71 11.87 10.81
CA GLY A 103 2.32 11.74 10.35
C GLY A 103 2.10 12.41 9.00
N VAL A 104 2.54 13.67 8.85
CA VAL A 104 2.48 14.39 7.57
C VAL A 104 3.22 13.62 6.49
N THR A 105 4.44 13.16 6.77
CA THR A 105 5.23 12.36 5.80
C THR A 105 4.48 11.11 5.34
N VAL A 106 3.92 10.32 6.26
CA VAL A 106 3.19 9.10 5.91
C VAL A 106 1.97 9.40 5.03
N TRP A 107 1.17 10.38 5.39
CA TRP A 107 -0.02 10.74 4.62
C TRP A 107 0.33 11.32 3.25
N SER A 108 1.39 12.13 3.15
CA SER A 108 1.89 12.62 1.85
C SER A 108 2.29 11.45 0.94
N ILE A 109 2.99 10.44 1.46
CA ILE A 109 3.37 9.25 0.67
C ILE A 109 2.12 8.49 0.19
N ILE A 110 1.14 8.27 1.06
CA ILE A 110 -0.12 7.59 0.69
C ILE A 110 -0.85 8.36 -0.41
N ILE A 111 -0.98 9.68 -0.27
CA ILE A 111 -1.61 10.55 -1.28
C ILE A 111 -0.83 10.48 -2.60
N CYS A 112 0.49 10.54 -2.57
CA CYS A 112 1.33 10.39 -3.76
C CYS A 112 1.08 9.06 -4.47
N ILE A 113 0.96 7.95 -3.75
CA ILE A 113 0.65 6.63 -4.34
C ILE A 113 -0.73 6.65 -5.01
N ILE A 114 -1.74 7.23 -4.36
CA ILE A 114 -3.10 7.31 -4.91
C ILE A 114 -3.14 8.18 -6.18
N ILE A 115 -2.52 9.36 -6.14
CA ILE A 115 -2.43 10.26 -7.30
C ILE A 115 -1.67 9.57 -8.43
N ASN A 116 -0.57 8.88 -8.12
CA ASN A 116 0.20 8.13 -9.11
C ASN A 116 -0.63 7.03 -9.77
N LEU A 117 -1.46 6.31 -8.99
CA LEU A 117 -2.41 5.33 -9.52
C LEU A 117 -3.41 5.96 -10.48
N ILE A 118 -4.11 7.01 -10.04
CA ILE A 118 -5.09 7.73 -10.86
C ILE A 118 -4.44 8.23 -12.16
N TYR A 119 -3.26 8.83 -12.05
CA TYR A 119 -2.52 9.35 -13.20
C TYR A 119 -2.09 8.24 -14.16
N SER A 120 -1.66 7.07 -13.65
CA SER A 120 -1.32 5.92 -14.50
C SER A 120 -2.53 5.42 -15.30
N TYR A 121 -3.71 5.38 -14.69
CA TYR A 121 -4.95 5.02 -15.39
C TYR A 121 -5.41 6.09 -16.38
N TYR A 122 -5.26 7.37 -16.03
CA TYR A 122 -5.53 8.47 -16.96
C TYR A 122 -4.68 8.34 -18.22
N LEU A 123 -3.36 8.14 -18.08
CA LEU A 123 -2.48 7.93 -19.23
C LEU A 123 -2.83 6.65 -20.02
N MET A 124 -3.25 5.59 -19.32
CA MET A 124 -3.73 4.39 -19.99
C MET A 124 -4.96 4.72 -20.84
N SER A 125 -5.90 5.53 -20.33
CA SER A 125 -7.16 5.85 -21.02
C SER A 125 -7.02 6.70 -22.28
N THR A 126 -5.90 7.42 -22.43
CA THR A 126 -5.66 8.28 -23.61
C THR A 126 -5.09 7.51 -24.81
N ILE A 127 -4.74 6.23 -24.64
CA ILE A 127 -4.18 5.39 -25.70
C ILE A 127 -5.29 4.54 -26.34
N ASP A 128 -5.32 4.47 -27.68
CA ASP A 128 -6.19 3.55 -28.41
C ASP A 128 -5.62 2.12 -28.38
N TRP A 129 -6.09 1.33 -27.41
CA TRP A 129 -5.64 -0.05 -27.20
C TRP A 129 -6.14 -1.02 -28.26
N ASN A 130 -7.13 -0.66 -29.09
CA ASN A 130 -7.66 -1.58 -30.11
C ASN A 130 -6.61 -1.94 -31.16
N GLN A 131 -5.63 -1.08 -31.37
CA GLN A 131 -4.53 -1.29 -32.31
C GLN A 131 -3.50 -2.33 -31.83
N TYR A 132 -3.48 -2.63 -30.53
CA TYR A 132 -2.53 -3.54 -29.89
C TYR A 132 -3.18 -4.84 -29.41
N ARG A 133 -4.49 -4.99 -29.60
CA ARG A 133 -5.25 -6.20 -29.27
C ARG A 133 -5.07 -7.18 -30.44
N GLN A 134 -4.01 -8.00 -30.37
CA GLN A 134 -3.81 -9.15 -31.28
C GLN A 134 -4.70 -10.32 -30.88
#